data_AF-M5SEL3-F1
#
_entry.id   AF-M5SEL3-F1
#
_cell.length_a   1.000
_cell.length_b   1.000
_cell.length_c   1.000
_cell.angle_alpha   90.00
_cell.angle_beta   90.00
_cell.angle_gamma   90.00
#
_symmetry.space_group_name_H-M   'P 1'
#
loop_
_entity.id
_entity.type
_entity.pdbx_description
1 polymer ?
#
loop_
_entity_poly.entity_id
_entity_poly.type
_entity_poly.pdbx_seq_one_letter_code
_entity_poly.pdbx_strand_id
1 'polypeptide(L)'
;MIDNTFRRVRTLQPNVTEEFFNDDAESVNNRQLVNDLRIAISCWDPPVESFGSFFRDEFTVQKVVRQIVTGAVVKTQRVRCRIVHSSVAYDGGKLHDSPLPSSLRSLSESYFDLNFPTQPVYQRKRIFAGESLSVCTNCEGAAEVACDTCDGAGVVSCRGCETRGERACRACNGAGEVMATATESVQCQSCAGNGTYQCRACYGDGTVACSDCTRGMIPCKICDASGMMREQTFLHKETFIDVKHLLHCKNGWVDPGSELATDLVVMKSQAFKGNGAHISAKMLRDVLTENFRKDAATFSRSMAKEETKTDWDLGTKFELRYGYIYHVVVEHMKQQSELFVSGCSNSVTLFKAAEQPRGLGKLKRGLMGFVEPPGSGGQSTNHEHIEAFRAGEAFLADINLIGPGMRKYGVGVSLTPDGYEVTIPNAPVGHNKVLVNFNYDAAGNIVLHSTITLGEADRDCFSEALSLCSNLPVGQIAMQAFNGGALERFSLVDRQVYATSSAPHLAYLLRRMASTAYQIRKSKRIGLSL
;
A
#
# COMPACT_ATOMS: atom_id res chain seq x y z
N MET A 1 -12.76 -1.15 26.98
CA MET A 1 -11.62 -2.04 26.70
C MET A 1 -10.52 -1.19 26.08
N ILE A 2 -9.28 -1.44 26.49
CA ILE A 2 -8.22 -0.45 26.69
C ILE A 2 -7.54 -0.04 25.38
N ASP A 3 -7.47 1.26 25.16
CA ASP A 3 -6.87 1.97 24.02
C ASP A 3 -5.34 1.97 24.15
N ASN A 4 -4.65 1.29 23.23
CA ASN A 4 -3.18 1.22 23.16
C ASN A 4 -2.60 2.45 22.45
N THR A 5 -2.93 3.63 22.97
CA THR A 5 -2.01 4.76 22.86
C THR A 5 -0.89 4.50 23.86
N PHE A 6 0.38 4.63 23.47
CA PHE A 6 1.40 5.07 24.44
C PHE A 6 0.74 6.20 25.22
N ARG A 7 0.51 6.02 26.53
CA ARG A 7 -0.23 7.01 27.34
C ARG A 7 0.44 8.34 27.06
N ARG A 8 -0.23 9.20 26.28
CA ARG A 8 0.23 10.58 26.09
C ARG A 8 0.43 11.09 27.49
N VAL A 9 1.66 11.43 27.83
CA VAL A 9 1.97 11.87 29.18
C VAL A 9 1.36 13.26 29.29
N ARG A 10 0.08 13.30 29.71
CA ARG A 10 -0.78 14.49 29.59
C ARG A 10 -0.18 15.70 30.30
N THR A 11 0.68 15.47 31.28
CA THR A 11 1.45 16.47 32.00
C THR A 11 2.40 17.25 31.09
N LEU A 12 2.90 16.66 29.99
CA LEU A 12 3.74 17.34 29.00
C LEU A 12 2.98 18.34 28.13
N GLN A 13 1.65 18.29 28.10
CA GLN A 13 0.83 19.25 27.36
C GLN A 13 -0.29 19.80 28.25
N PRO A 14 0.02 20.71 29.20
CA PRO A 14 -1.01 21.40 29.95
C PRO A 14 -1.87 22.26 29.02
N ASN A 15 -3.06 22.62 29.49
CA ASN A 15 -3.97 23.48 28.73
C ASN A 15 -3.30 24.83 28.44
N VAL A 16 -3.29 25.23 27.17
CA VAL A 16 -2.73 26.51 26.73
C VAL A 16 -3.87 27.40 26.26
N THR A 17 -3.93 28.61 26.79
CA THR A 17 -4.73 29.73 26.29
C THR A 17 -3.86 30.66 25.43
N GLU A 18 -4.48 31.56 24.66
CA GLU A 18 -3.76 32.51 23.80
C GLU A 18 -2.85 33.48 24.56
N GLU A 19 -3.11 33.69 25.85
CA GLU A 19 -2.34 34.59 26.70
C GLU A 19 -0.88 34.12 26.84
N PHE A 20 -0.67 32.80 26.90
CA PHE A 20 0.67 32.22 27.06
C PHE A 20 1.51 32.22 25.78
N PHE A 21 0.97 32.61 24.63
CA PHE A 21 1.72 32.62 23.37
C PHE A 21 2.91 33.59 23.37
N ASN A 22 2.87 34.57 24.26
CA ASN A 22 3.94 35.56 24.42
C ASN A 22 4.87 35.23 25.59
N ASP A 23 4.65 34.13 26.30
CA ASP A 23 5.47 33.75 27.45
C ASP A 23 6.90 33.43 27.00
N ASP A 24 7.84 33.81 27.86
CA ASP A 24 9.25 33.44 27.69
C ASP A 24 9.47 31.97 28.04
N ALA A 25 10.62 31.43 27.64
CA ALA A 25 10.98 30.08 28.01
C ALA A 25 11.18 30.03 29.54
N GLU A 26 10.61 29.01 30.17
CA GLU A 26 10.64 28.85 31.61
C GLU A 26 11.42 27.59 32.01
N SER A 27 12.19 27.70 33.10
CA SER A 27 12.87 26.54 33.69
C SER A 27 11.84 25.66 34.39
N VAL A 28 11.87 24.37 34.12
CA VAL A 28 10.96 23.40 34.74
C VAL A 28 11.67 22.73 35.91
N ASN A 29 11.15 22.97 37.12
CA ASN A 29 11.60 22.30 38.35
C ASN A 29 10.56 21.29 38.88
N ASN A 30 9.46 21.06 38.17
CA ASN A 30 8.42 20.13 38.59
C ASN A 30 8.92 18.69 38.46
N ARG A 31 9.10 18.01 39.61
CA ARG A 31 9.64 16.64 39.68
C ARG A 31 8.82 15.62 38.89
N GLN A 32 7.50 15.76 38.88
CA GLN A 32 6.64 14.86 38.09
C GLN A 32 6.89 15.04 36.60
N LEU A 33 6.95 16.30 36.13
CA LEU A 33 7.20 16.61 34.72
C LEU A 33 8.58 16.13 34.24
N VAL A 34 9.60 16.27 35.10
CA VAL A 34 10.95 15.77 34.81
C VAL A 34 10.98 14.24 34.71
N ASN A 35 10.28 13.54 35.60
CA ASN A 35 10.14 12.09 35.53
C ASN A 35 9.41 11.64 34.26
N ASP A 36 8.36 12.36 33.89
CA ASP A 36 7.57 12.11 32.69
C ASP A 36 8.42 12.30 31.40
N LEU A 37 9.24 13.34 31.34
CA LEU A 37 10.22 13.55 30.26
C LEU A 37 11.27 12.43 30.22
N ARG A 38 11.76 12.00 31.38
CA ARG A 38 12.70 10.88 31.48
C ARG A 38 12.09 9.61 30.90
N ILE A 39 10.83 9.31 31.20
CA ILE A 39 10.12 8.16 30.62
C ILE A 39 10.04 8.30 29.09
N ALA A 40 9.61 9.45 28.58
CA ALA A 40 9.51 9.69 27.14
C ALA A 40 10.85 9.49 26.42
N ILE A 41 11.95 10.03 26.97
CA ILE A 41 13.30 9.89 26.41
C ILE A 41 13.81 8.45 26.50
N SER A 42 13.52 7.72 27.59
CA SER A 42 13.94 6.32 27.72
C SER A 42 13.23 5.36 26.76
N CYS A 43 12.01 5.71 26.33
CA CYS A 43 11.25 4.94 25.35
C CYS A 43 11.56 5.36 23.90
N TRP A 44 12.34 6.43 23.70
CA TRP A 44 12.70 6.90 22.37
C TRP A 44 13.74 5.97 21.76
N ASP A 45 13.45 5.46 20.56
CA ASP A 45 14.37 4.65 19.77
C ASP A 45 14.97 5.53 18.66
N PRO A 46 16.17 6.11 18.87
CA PRO A 46 16.75 7.03 17.90
C PRO A 46 17.09 6.30 16.58
N PRO A 47 16.88 6.93 15.42
CA PRO A 47 17.13 6.33 14.10
C PRO A 47 18.61 6.03 13.80
N VAL A 48 19.52 6.33 14.73
CA VAL A 48 20.97 6.18 14.57
C VAL A 48 21.45 5.06 15.48
N GLU A 49 21.92 3.95 14.88
CA GLU A 49 22.37 2.72 15.56
C GLU A 49 23.36 2.98 16.72
N SER A 50 24.16 4.05 16.65
CA SER A 50 25.13 4.39 17.70
C SER A 50 24.55 4.98 18.98
N PHE A 51 23.26 5.34 19.00
CA PHE A 51 22.58 5.93 20.17
C PHE A 51 21.57 5.00 20.83
N GLY A 52 21.24 3.87 20.20
CA GLY A 52 20.16 2.98 20.67
C GLY A 52 20.35 2.43 22.09
N SER A 53 21.59 2.29 22.57
CA SER A 53 21.85 1.92 23.97
C SER A 53 21.92 3.14 24.91
N PHE A 54 22.35 4.31 24.41
CA PHE A 54 22.71 5.48 25.23
C PHE A 54 21.55 5.99 26.12
N PHE A 55 20.32 5.97 25.61
CA PHE A 55 19.14 6.43 26.34
C PHE A 55 18.35 5.29 27.00
N ARG A 56 18.70 4.03 26.71
CA ARG A 56 18.17 2.85 27.43
C ARG A 56 18.91 2.63 28.76
N ASP A 57 20.16 3.08 28.84
CA ASP A 57 20.99 3.08 30.05
C ASP A 57 20.57 4.17 31.07
N GLU A 58 21.23 4.22 32.23
CA GLU A 58 20.97 5.25 33.25
C GLU A 58 21.48 6.64 32.83
N PHE A 59 20.56 7.53 32.45
CA PHE A 59 20.85 8.96 32.29
C PHE A 59 20.20 9.81 33.39
N THR A 60 20.72 11.03 33.55
CA THR A 60 20.17 12.05 34.46
C THR A 60 19.69 13.25 33.66
N VAL A 61 18.53 13.80 34.03
CA VAL A 61 18.03 15.05 33.45
C VAL A 61 18.61 16.20 34.24
N GLN A 62 19.48 16.99 33.61
CA GLN A 62 20.22 18.08 34.25
C GLN A 62 19.44 19.39 34.22
N LYS A 63 18.84 19.69 33.07
CA LYS A 63 18.11 20.93 32.85
C LYS A 63 16.91 20.67 31.95
N VAL A 64 15.77 21.24 32.31
CA VAL A 64 14.59 21.27 31.47
C VAL A 64 14.15 22.71 31.33
N VAL A 65 14.07 23.16 30.08
CA VAL A 65 13.43 24.43 29.73
C VAL A 65 12.24 24.10 28.87
N ARG A 66 11.07 24.66 29.17
CA ARG A 66 9.90 24.52 28.31
C ARG A 66 9.52 25.86 27.71
N GLN A 67 8.96 25.81 26.51
CA GLN A 67 8.42 26.97 25.84
C GLN A 67 7.19 26.56 25.03
N ILE A 68 6.21 27.44 24.92
CA ILE A 68 5.13 27.28 23.94
C ILE A 68 5.65 27.64 22.56
N VAL A 69 5.48 26.71 21.63
CA VAL A 69 5.64 26.97 20.21
C VAL A 69 4.26 27.17 19.62
N THR A 70 4.13 28.24 18.86
CA THR A 70 2.95 28.50 18.04
C THR A 70 3.31 28.28 16.58
N GLY A 71 2.33 27.84 15.80
CA GLY A 71 2.49 27.68 14.38
C GLY A 71 1.21 27.95 13.62
N ALA A 72 1.34 28.43 12.39
CA ALA A 72 0.25 28.47 11.44
C ALA A 72 0.46 27.37 10.40
N VAL A 73 -0.56 26.55 10.19
CA VAL A 73 -0.58 25.56 9.11
C VAL A 73 -1.54 26.04 8.04
N VAL A 74 -1.01 26.21 6.83
CA VAL A 74 -1.77 26.58 5.64
C VAL A 74 -1.94 25.31 4.80
N LYS A 75 -3.20 24.91 4.59
CA LYS A 75 -3.57 23.75 3.78
C LYS A 75 -4.34 24.24 2.57
N THR A 76 -3.86 23.95 1.36
CA THR A 76 -4.58 24.28 0.12
C THR A 76 -5.10 23.00 -0.49
N GLN A 77 -6.43 22.89 -0.58
CA GLN A 77 -7.08 21.76 -1.25
C GLN A 77 -7.11 22.04 -2.75
N ARG A 78 -6.42 21.22 -3.53
CA ARG A 78 -6.35 21.31 -4.98
C ARG A 78 -7.12 20.18 -5.63
N VAL A 79 -7.79 20.50 -6.73
CA VAL A 79 -8.53 19.54 -7.53
C VAL A 79 -7.92 19.51 -8.91
N ARG A 80 -7.54 18.31 -9.34
CA ARG A 80 -7.15 18.02 -10.71
C ARG A 80 -8.20 17.13 -11.37
N CYS A 81 -8.68 17.56 -12.52
CA CYS A 81 -9.67 16.89 -13.33
C CYS A 81 -9.07 16.50 -14.69
N ARG A 82 -9.33 15.27 -15.13
CA ARG A 82 -8.92 14.76 -16.45
C ARG A 82 -10.09 14.04 -17.10
N ILE A 83 -10.26 14.24 -18.40
CA ILE A 83 -11.19 13.43 -19.20
C ILE A 83 -10.47 12.16 -19.60
N VAL A 84 -11.12 11.02 -19.40
CA VAL A 84 -10.64 9.72 -19.85
C VAL A 84 -11.75 9.05 -20.66
N HIS A 85 -11.41 8.61 -21.85
CA HIS A 85 -12.30 7.84 -22.70
C HIS A 85 -12.13 6.35 -22.38
N SER A 86 -13.23 5.60 -22.49
CA SER A 86 -13.25 4.16 -22.27
C SER A 86 -14.20 3.54 -23.26
N SER A 87 -13.72 2.54 -23.97
CA SER A 87 -14.51 1.75 -24.92
C SER A 87 -15.12 0.55 -24.18
N VAL A 88 -16.42 0.34 -24.31
CA VAL A 88 -17.16 -0.80 -23.73
C VAL A 88 -18.08 -1.43 -24.78
N ALA A 89 -18.45 -2.70 -24.62
CA ALA A 89 -19.45 -3.34 -25.49
C ALA A 89 -20.76 -2.52 -25.54
N TYR A 90 -21.33 -2.37 -26.73
CA TYR A 90 -22.61 -1.68 -26.89
C TYR A 90 -23.78 -2.60 -26.61
N ASP A 91 -24.63 -2.22 -25.65
CA ASP A 91 -25.77 -3.01 -25.17
C ASP A 91 -27.10 -2.66 -25.86
N GLY A 92 -27.08 -1.82 -26.90
CA GLY A 92 -28.31 -1.32 -27.54
C GLY A 92 -29.00 -0.16 -26.80
N GLY A 93 -28.42 0.33 -25.70
CA GLY A 93 -28.97 1.43 -24.92
C GLY A 93 -28.89 2.79 -25.63
N LYS A 94 -29.66 3.78 -25.16
CA LYS A 94 -29.61 5.15 -25.69
C LYS A 94 -28.20 5.75 -25.52
N LEU A 95 -27.72 6.43 -26.56
CA LEU A 95 -26.47 7.19 -26.56
C LEU A 95 -26.72 8.60 -26.06
N HIS A 96 -25.77 9.12 -25.29
CA HIS A 96 -25.72 10.52 -24.89
C HIS A 96 -24.76 11.28 -25.82
N ASP A 97 -25.28 11.64 -26.99
CA ASP A 97 -24.56 12.33 -28.07
C ASP A 97 -24.36 13.84 -27.85
N SER A 98 -24.94 14.38 -26.79
CA SER A 98 -24.77 15.79 -26.42
C SER A 98 -23.27 16.12 -26.29
N PRO A 99 -22.79 17.26 -26.82
CA PRO A 99 -21.38 17.60 -26.78
C PRO A 99 -20.88 17.70 -25.33
N LEU A 100 -19.61 17.35 -25.11
CA LEU A 100 -18.97 17.61 -23.82
C LEU A 100 -18.98 19.12 -23.54
N PRO A 101 -19.25 19.53 -22.30
CA PRO A 101 -19.21 20.95 -21.95
C PRO A 101 -17.79 21.48 -22.11
N SER A 102 -17.70 22.75 -22.50
CA SER A 102 -16.44 23.45 -22.78
C SER A 102 -15.54 23.65 -21.55
N SER A 103 -16.09 23.47 -20.34
CA SER A 103 -15.39 23.60 -19.06
C SER A 103 -15.59 22.37 -18.18
N LEU A 104 -14.49 21.79 -17.69
CA LEU A 104 -14.55 20.72 -16.70
C LEU A 104 -14.99 21.22 -15.32
N ARG A 105 -14.82 22.51 -15.06
CA ARG A 105 -15.20 23.12 -13.78
C ARG A 105 -16.71 23.01 -13.57
N SER A 106 -17.53 23.31 -14.58
CA SER A 106 -18.99 23.23 -14.48
C SER A 106 -19.50 21.80 -14.28
N LEU A 107 -18.80 20.79 -14.81
CA LEU A 107 -19.12 19.37 -14.57
C LEU A 107 -18.89 18.92 -13.13
N SER A 108 -18.11 19.70 -12.38
CA SER A 108 -17.55 19.30 -11.11
C SER A 108 -18.02 20.16 -9.94
N GLU A 109 -18.57 21.35 -10.21
CA GLU A 109 -19.09 22.32 -9.24
C GLU A 109 -20.11 21.78 -8.24
N SER A 110 -20.93 20.78 -8.62
CA SER A 110 -21.89 20.14 -7.71
C SER A 110 -21.28 19.14 -6.71
N TYR A 111 -19.94 18.97 -6.70
CA TYR A 111 -19.24 17.92 -5.93
C TYR A 111 -18.05 18.44 -5.10
N PHE A 112 -18.05 19.73 -4.76
CA PHE A 112 -16.91 20.37 -4.12
C PHE A 112 -17.18 20.90 -2.72
N ASP A 113 -17.21 19.97 -1.79
CA ASP A 113 -17.06 20.31 -0.38
C ASP A 113 -15.59 20.44 -0.03
N LEU A 114 -15.29 21.48 0.73
CA LEU A 114 -14.00 21.62 1.39
C LEU A 114 -13.91 20.58 2.50
N ASN A 115 -13.10 19.55 2.28
CA ASN A 115 -13.01 18.41 3.18
C ASN A 115 -11.58 18.08 3.62
N PHE A 116 -10.56 18.69 3.00
CA PHE A 116 -9.15 18.56 3.38
C PHE A 116 -8.77 17.11 3.80
N PRO A 117 -8.81 16.14 2.86
CA PRO A 117 -8.45 14.76 3.13
C PRO A 117 -6.95 14.58 3.44
N THR A 118 -6.61 13.73 4.41
CA THR A 118 -5.21 13.47 4.81
C THR A 118 -4.40 12.72 3.74
N GLN A 119 -5.07 12.10 2.76
CA GLN A 119 -4.46 11.43 1.62
C GLN A 119 -5.15 11.88 0.32
N PRO A 120 -4.48 11.77 -0.84
CA PRO A 120 -5.11 12.04 -2.12
C PRO A 120 -6.37 11.19 -2.33
N VAL A 121 -7.47 11.82 -2.72
CA VAL A 121 -8.75 11.14 -3.00
C VAL A 121 -8.97 11.07 -4.50
N TYR A 122 -9.16 9.86 -5.00
CA TYR A 122 -9.44 9.58 -6.41
C TYR A 122 -10.91 9.23 -6.61
N GLN A 123 -11.54 9.91 -7.56
CA GLN A 123 -12.93 9.69 -7.93
C GLN A 123 -13.03 9.56 -9.44
N ARG A 124 -13.75 8.53 -9.89
CA ARG A 124 -14.07 8.32 -11.31
C ARG A 124 -15.57 8.43 -11.47
N LYS A 125 -16.02 9.35 -12.32
CA LYS A 125 -17.44 9.56 -12.58
C LYS A 125 -17.72 9.52 -14.08
N ARG A 126 -18.76 8.80 -14.48
CA ARG A 126 -19.23 8.80 -15.88
C ARG A 126 -19.88 10.14 -16.21
N ILE A 127 -19.55 10.69 -17.38
CA ILE A 127 -20.21 11.86 -17.96
C ILE A 127 -21.18 11.33 -19.02
N PHE A 128 -22.45 11.70 -18.91
CA PHE A 128 -23.49 11.35 -19.89
C PHE A 128 -23.51 12.38 -21.03
N ALA A 129 -22.39 12.51 -21.74
CA ALA A 129 -22.20 13.39 -22.88
C ALA A 129 -20.96 12.94 -23.68
N GLY A 130 -20.93 13.27 -24.97
CA GLY A 130 -19.84 12.96 -25.90
C GLY A 130 -19.67 11.47 -26.12
N GLU A 131 -20.75 10.70 -26.00
CA GLU A 131 -20.71 9.28 -26.33
C GLU A 131 -20.80 9.07 -27.84
N SER A 132 -20.04 8.11 -28.34
CA SER A 132 -20.07 7.71 -29.75
C SER A 132 -20.04 6.19 -29.86
N LEU A 133 -20.41 5.69 -31.03
CA LEU A 133 -20.21 4.30 -31.39
C LEU A 133 -18.98 4.18 -32.28
N SER A 134 -18.23 3.11 -32.06
CA SER A 134 -17.14 2.68 -32.92
C SER A 134 -17.38 1.21 -33.29
N VAL A 135 -16.94 0.82 -34.48
CA VAL A 135 -16.97 -0.60 -34.89
C VAL A 135 -15.95 -1.36 -34.04
N CYS A 136 -16.33 -2.53 -33.51
CA CYS A 136 -15.39 -3.36 -32.78
C CYS A 136 -14.27 -3.82 -33.71
N THR A 137 -13.03 -3.40 -33.44
CA THR A 137 -11.88 -3.71 -34.29
C THR A 137 -11.49 -5.20 -34.25
N ASN A 138 -11.85 -5.92 -33.19
CA ASN A 138 -11.51 -7.33 -33.03
C ASN A 138 -12.37 -8.27 -33.89
N CYS A 139 -13.61 -7.87 -34.20
CA CYS A 139 -14.51 -8.64 -35.08
C CYS A 139 -14.92 -7.84 -36.32
N GLU A 140 -14.34 -6.66 -36.54
CA GLU A 140 -14.66 -5.76 -37.65
C GLU A 140 -16.18 -5.49 -37.82
N GLY A 141 -16.92 -5.46 -36.72
CA GLY A 141 -18.39 -5.29 -36.75
C GLY A 141 -19.21 -6.57 -36.94
N ALA A 142 -18.59 -7.72 -37.20
CA ALA A 142 -19.28 -8.98 -37.47
C ALA A 142 -19.93 -9.64 -36.24
N ALA A 143 -19.72 -9.09 -35.03
CA ALA A 143 -20.15 -9.65 -33.73
C ALA A 143 -19.56 -11.02 -33.35
N GLU A 144 -18.96 -11.74 -34.29
CA GLU A 144 -18.34 -13.04 -34.10
C GLU A 144 -16.89 -13.03 -34.58
N VAL A 145 -16.06 -13.93 -34.05
CA VAL A 145 -14.68 -14.16 -34.49
C VAL A 145 -14.48 -15.64 -34.77
N ALA A 146 -13.48 -15.96 -35.60
CA ALA A 146 -13.09 -17.34 -35.86
C ALA A 146 -12.72 -18.04 -34.54
N CYS A 147 -13.14 -19.29 -34.39
CA CYS A 147 -12.83 -20.10 -33.23
C CYS A 147 -11.38 -20.58 -33.30
N ASP A 148 -10.57 -20.21 -32.31
CA ASP A 148 -9.17 -20.64 -32.19
C ASP A 148 -9.01 -22.17 -32.10
N THR A 149 -10.00 -22.89 -31.57
CA THR A 149 -9.92 -24.36 -31.43
C THR A 149 -9.97 -25.09 -32.77
N CYS A 150 -10.63 -24.51 -33.77
CA CYS A 150 -10.81 -25.13 -35.09
C CYS A 150 -10.41 -24.21 -36.25
N ASP A 151 -9.71 -23.12 -35.99
CA ASP A 151 -9.28 -22.11 -36.97
C ASP A 151 -10.40 -21.66 -37.92
N GLY A 152 -11.62 -21.49 -37.40
CA GLY A 152 -12.78 -21.11 -38.21
C GLY A 152 -13.44 -22.23 -39.04
N ALA A 153 -12.92 -23.46 -39.04
CA ALA A 153 -13.48 -24.56 -39.85
C ALA A 153 -14.78 -25.15 -39.29
N GLY A 154 -15.06 -24.97 -37.99
CA GLY A 154 -16.22 -25.55 -37.31
C GLY A 154 -16.10 -27.05 -37.01
N VAL A 155 -15.01 -27.68 -37.42
CA VAL A 155 -14.69 -29.09 -37.19
C VAL A 155 -13.26 -29.23 -36.70
N VAL A 156 -13.00 -30.24 -35.87
CA VAL A 156 -11.67 -30.60 -35.39
C VAL A 156 -11.35 -32.05 -35.74
N SER A 157 -10.06 -32.35 -35.82
CA SER A 157 -9.58 -33.71 -36.04
C SER A 157 -10.12 -34.66 -34.97
N CYS A 158 -10.69 -35.79 -35.38
CA CYS A 158 -11.16 -36.79 -34.45
C CYS A 158 -9.95 -37.43 -33.76
N ARG A 159 -9.70 -37.06 -32.49
CA ARG A 159 -8.67 -37.69 -31.64
C ARG A 159 -8.88 -39.19 -31.48
N GLY A 160 -10.12 -39.65 -31.70
CA GLY A 160 -10.45 -41.06 -31.65
C GLY A 160 -9.67 -41.87 -32.69
N CYS A 161 -9.64 -41.43 -33.94
CA CYS A 161 -9.06 -42.18 -35.05
C CYS A 161 -7.90 -41.47 -35.74
N GLU A 162 -7.36 -40.40 -35.12
CA GLU A 162 -6.25 -39.61 -35.70
C GLU A 162 -6.54 -39.24 -37.16
N THR A 163 -7.72 -38.68 -37.41
CA THR A 163 -8.24 -38.28 -38.73
C THR A 163 -8.53 -39.38 -39.74
N ARG A 164 -8.26 -40.65 -39.44
CA ARG A 164 -8.43 -41.76 -40.41
C ARG A 164 -9.88 -42.19 -40.64
N GLY A 165 -10.81 -41.75 -39.80
CA GLY A 165 -12.20 -42.24 -39.84
C GLY A 165 -12.39 -43.65 -39.27
N GLU A 166 -11.32 -44.42 -39.17
CA GLU A 166 -11.32 -45.81 -38.73
C GLU A 166 -10.28 -46.07 -37.65
N ARG A 167 -10.48 -47.13 -36.85
CA ARG A 167 -9.55 -47.59 -35.82
C ARG A 167 -9.08 -49.00 -36.14
N ALA A 168 -7.79 -49.26 -35.96
CA ALA A 168 -7.26 -50.62 -36.01
C ALA A 168 -7.99 -51.50 -34.97
N CYS A 169 -8.44 -52.67 -35.41
CA CYS A 169 -9.08 -53.64 -34.54
C CYS A 169 -8.05 -54.20 -33.57
N ARG A 170 -8.25 -53.92 -32.28
CA ARG A 170 -7.35 -54.36 -31.20
C ARG A 170 -7.24 -55.88 -31.09
N ALA A 171 -8.30 -56.61 -31.46
CA ALA A 171 -8.31 -58.07 -31.38
C ALA A 171 -7.34 -58.72 -32.38
N CYS A 172 -7.09 -58.09 -33.53
CA CYS A 172 -6.17 -58.59 -34.57
C CYS A 172 -5.01 -57.63 -34.87
N ASN A 173 -4.80 -56.60 -34.06
CA ASN A 173 -3.81 -55.54 -34.28
C ASN A 173 -3.80 -54.95 -35.70
N GLY A 174 -4.97 -54.80 -36.33
CA GLY A 174 -5.07 -54.28 -37.70
C GLY A 174 -4.96 -55.33 -38.82
N ALA A 175 -4.60 -56.58 -38.52
CA ALA A 175 -4.32 -57.59 -39.54
C ALA A 175 -5.57 -58.17 -40.23
N GLY A 176 -6.75 -58.05 -39.64
CA GLY A 176 -7.98 -58.68 -40.13
C GLY A 176 -8.13 -60.16 -39.75
N GLU A 177 -7.04 -60.81 -39.31
CA GLU A 177 -7.02 -62.21 -38.92
C GLU A 177 -6.35 -62.40 -37.55
N VAL A 178 -6.74 -63.47 -36.85
CA VAL A 178 -6.12 -63.90 -35.58
C VAL A 178 -5.67 -65.35 -35.71
N MET A 179 -4.53 -65.72 -35.10
CA MET A 179 -4.06 -67.11 -35.11
C MET A 179 -4.97 -67.97 -34.24
N ALA A 180 -5.65 -68.96 -34.84
CA ALA A 180 -6.43 -69.95 -34.10
C ALA A 180 -5.55 -71.09 -33.60
N THR A 181 -4.54 -71.48 -34.39
CA THR A 181 -3.52 -72.48 -34.05
C THR A 181 -2.14 -72.01 -34.54
N ALA A 182 -1.07 -72.79 -34.32
CA ALA A 182 0.28 -72.40 -34.77
C ALA A 182 0.43 -72.29 -36.30
N THR A 183 -0.49 -72.89 -37.06
CA THR A 183 -0.42 -72.96 -38.53
C THR A 183 -1.67 -72.43 -39.23
N GLU A 184 -2.68 -71.96 -38.50
CA GLU A 184 -3.98 -71.56 -39.05
C GLU A 184 -4.40 -70.18 -38.53
N SER A 185 -4.60 -69.23 -39.44
CA SER A 185 -5.23 -67.94 -39.18
C SER A 185 -6.73 -68.02 -39.51
N VAL A 186 -7.55 -67.39 -38.68
CA VAL A 186 -8.99 -67.25 -38.91
C VAL A 186 -9.37 -65.78 -38.94
N GLN A 187 -10.42 -65.44 -39.68
CA GLN A 187 -10.92 -64.08 -39.74
C GLN A 187 -11.29 -63.57 -38.35
N CYS A 188 -10.82 -62.36 -38.04
CA CYS A 188 -11.11 -61.70 -36.79
C CYS A 188 -12.60 -61.33 -36.75
N GLN A 189 -13.36 -62.02 -35.90
CA GLN A 189 -14.81 -61.81 -35.76
C GLN A 189 -15.16 -60.39 -35.29
N SER A 190 -14.28 -59.74 -34.52
CA SER A 190 -14.51 -58.37 -34.00
C SER A 190 -14.47 -57.28 -35.08
N CYS A 191 -13.83 -57.52 -36.22
CA CYS A 191 -13.82 -56.60 -37.37
C CYS A 191 -14.29 -57.25 -38.67
N ALA A 192 -14.85 -58.46 -38.59
CA ALA A 192 -15.29 -59.24 -39.74
C ALA A 192 -14.24 -59.34 -40.86
N GLY A 193 -12.96 -59.50 -40.50
CA GLY A 193 -11.87 -59.61 -41.48
C GLY A 193 -11.26 -58.28 -41.96
N ASN A 194 -11.87 -57.12 -41.69
CA ASN A 194 -11.43 -55.84 -42.28
C ASN A 194 -10.16 -55.26 -41.65
N GLY A 195 -9.74 -55.76 -40.48
CA GLY A 195 -8.60 -55.22 -39.74
C GLY A 195 -8.89 -53.89 -39.05
N THR A 196 -9.89 -53.12 -39.49
CA THR A 196 -10.33 -51.87 -38.88
C THR A 196 -11.82 -51.89 -38.53
N TYR A 197 -12.26 -50.93 -37.72
CA TYR A 197 -13.68 -50.62 -37.53
C TYR A 197 -13.90 -49.11 -37.59
N GLN A 198 -15.07 -48.71 -38.11
CA GLN A 198 -15.48 -47.32 -38.21
C GLN A 198 -15.41 -46.65 -36.83
N CYS A 199 -14.77 -45.49 -36.77
CA CYS A 199 -14.65 -44.75 -35.53
C CYS A 199 -16.01 -44.20 -35.11
N ARG A 200 -16.55 -44.67 -33.99
CA ARG A 200 -17.87 -44.24 -33.48
C ARG A 200 -17.94 -42.76 -33.12
N ALA A 201 -16.80 -42.12 -32.85
CA ALA A 201 -16.78 -40.71 -32.46
C ALA A 201 -16.98 -39.77 -33.66
N CYS A 202 -16.55 -40.17 -34.85
CA CYS A 202 -16.69 -39.37 -36.09
C CYS A 202 -17.49 -40.06 -37.18
N TYR A 203 -18.05 -41.24 -36.90
CA TYR A 203 -18.79 -42.06 -37.86
C TYR A 203 -18.09 -42.20 -39.22
N GLY A 204 -16.77 -42.39 -39.24
CA GLY A 204 -16.01 -42.54 -40.49
C GLY A 204 -15.45 -41.25 -41.10
N ASP A 205 -15.90 -40.06 -40.68
CA ASP A 205 -15.53 -38.79 -41.34
C ASP A 205 -14.11 -38.29 -41.00
N GLY A 206 -13.45 -38.90 -40.01
CA GLY A 206 -12.14 -38.46 -39.52
C GLY A 206 -12.16 -37.13 -38.75
N THR A 207 -13.26 -36.38 -38.77
CA THR A 207 -13.43 -35.10 -38.10
C THR A 207 -14.69 -35.11 -37.21
N VAL A 208 -14.73 -34.24 -36.22
CA VAL A 208 -15.91 -34.05 -35.35
C VAL A 208 -16.23 -32.57 -35.26
N ALA A 209 -17.51 -32.23 -35.07
CA ALA A 209 -17.91 -30.84 -34.83
C ALA A 209 -17.12 -30.26 -33.64
N CYS A 210 -16.62 -29.03 -33.80
CA CYS A 210 -15.94 -28.33 -32.73
C CYS A 210 -16.95 -27.99 -31.62
N SER A 211 -16.67 -28.40 -30.38
CA SER A 211 -17.57 -28.17 -29.24
C SER A 211 -17.63 -26.73 -28.78
N ASP A 212 -16.61 -25.94 -29.13
CA ASP A 212 -16.40 -24.60 -28.57
C ASP A 212 -17.04 -23.49 -29.42
N CYS A 213 -17.60 -23.84 -30.59
CA CYS A 213 -18.10 -22.86 -31.56
C CYS A 213 -19.34 -23.34 -32.31
N THR A 214 -19.98 -22.40 -33.00
CA THR A 214 -21.07 -22.69 -33.93
C THR A 214 -20.59 -22.40 -35.34
N ARG A 215 -20.40 -23.46 -36.15
CA ARG A 215 -19.91 -23.35 -37.55
C ARG A 215 -18.58 -22.60 -37.67
N GLY A 216 -17.68 -22.82 -36.71
CA GLY A 216 -16.35 -22.21 -36.73
C GLY A 216 -16.29 -20.81 -36.13
N MET A 217 -17.42 -20.24 -35.73
CA MET A 217 -17.48 -18.88 -35.18
C MET A 217 -17.84 -18.91 -33.69
N ILE A 218 -17.25 -18.00 -32.93
CA ILE A 218 -17.60 -17.73 -31.54
C ILE A 218 -17.99 -16.27 -31.35
N PRO A 219 -18.88 -15.95 -30.41
CA PRO A 219 -19.21 -14.57 -30.09
C PRO A 219 -17.97 -13.77 -29.71
N CYS A 220 -17.84 -12.56 -30.26
CA CYS A 220 -16.73 -11.68 -29.94
C CYS A 220 -16.84 -11.21 -28.49
N LYS A 221 -15.92 -11.66 -27.63
CA LYS A 221 -15.93 -11.35 -26.19
C LYS A 221 -15.67 -9.88 -25.88
N ILE A 222 -15.01 -9.15 -26.79
CA ILE A 222 -14.65 -7.73 -26.57
C ILE A 222 -15.89 -6.83 -26.70
N CYS A 223 -16.74 -7.08 -27.70
CA CYS A 223 -17.98 -6.33 -27.92
C CYS A 223 -19.23 -7.08 -27.44
N ASP A 224 -19.08 -8.20 -26.74
CA ASP A 224 -20.16 -9.05 -26.24
C ASP A 224 -21.20 -9.36 -27.32
N ALA A 225 -20.73 -9.80 -28.49
CA ALA A 225 -21.55 -10.14 -29.66
C ALA A 225 -22.40 -8.99 -30.26
N SER A 226 -22.13 -7.73 -29.91
CA SER A 226 -22.84 -6.59 -30.51
C SER A 226 -22.24 -6.12 -31.83
N GLY A 227 -20.97 -6.47 -32.10
CA GLY A 227 -20.18 -5.90 -33.20
C GLY A 227 -19.75 -4.44 -32.99
N MET A 228 -20.28 -3.78 -31.96
CA MET A 228 -20.14 -2.35 -31.75
C MET A 228 -19.57 -2.05 -30.37
N MET A 229 -18.76 -1.01 -30.29
CA MET A 229 -18.25 -0.48 -29.04
C MET A 229 -18.86 0.89 -28.79
N ARG A 230 -19.17 1.16 -27.53
CA ARG A 230 -19.62 2.46 -27.03
C ARG A 230 -18.43 3.15 -26.38
N GLU A 231 -18.04 4.28 -26.94
CA GLU A 231 -17.07 5.18 -26.32
C GLU A 231 -17.77 5.99 -25.24
N GLN A 232 -17.32 5.82 -24.01
CA GLN A 232 -17.83 6.50 -22.84
C GLN A 232 -16.79 7.46 -22.28
N THR A 233 -17.26 8.61 -21.83
CA THR A 233 -16.40 9.63 -21.24
C THR A 233 -16.49 9.62 -19.72
N PHE A 234 -15.34 9.64 -19.05
CA PHE A 234 -15.23 9.67 -17.60
C PHE A 234 -14.46 10.91 -17.15
N LEU A 235 -14.96 11.55 -16.09
CA LEU A 235 -14.22 12.53 -15.30
C LEU A 235 -13.41 11.79 -14.24
N HIS A 236 -12.10 11.86 -14.35
CA HIS A 236 -11.18 11.47 -13.28
C HIS A 236 -10.86 12.70 -12.46
N LYS A 237 -11.18 12.65 -11.18
CA LYS A 237 -10.93 13.71 -10.21
C LYS A 237 -9.92 13.20 -9.19
N GLU A 238 -8.84 13.94 -9.04
CA GLU A 238 -7.82 13.76 -8.03
C GLU A 238 -7.85 14.98 -7.11
N THR A 239 -8.06 14.76 -5.81
CA THR A 239 -8.03 15.81 -4.79
C THR A 239 -6.83 15.59 -3.91
N PHE A 240 -5.97 16.60 -3.77
CA PHE A 240 -4.79 16.54 -2.89
C PHE A 240 -4.66 17.83 -2.09
N ILE A 241 -3.81 17.79 -1.07
CA ILE A 241 -3.54 18.93 -0.20
C ILE A 241 -2.08 19.29 -0.27
N ASP A 242 -1.81 20.55 -0.55
CA ASP A 242 -0.50 21.14 -0.28
C ASP A 242 -0.52 21.71 1.15
N VAL A 243 0.47 21.34 1.96
CA VAL A 243 0.58 21.79 3.35
C VAL A 243 1.84 22.62 3.53
N LYS A 244 1.71 23.78 4.15
CA LYS A 244 2.84 24.60 4.59
C LYS A 244 2.73 24.87 6.08
N HIS A 245 3.84 24.65 6.78
CA HIS A 245 3.97 24.95 8.20
C HIS A 245 4.78 26.24 8.37
N LEU A 246 4.28 27.12 9.25
CA LEU A 246 4.95 28.30 9.74
C LEU A 246 5.09 28.14 11.23
N LEU A 247 6.32 28.18 11.75
CA LEU A 247 6.58 28.08 13.17
C LEU A 247 7.12 29.41 13.67
N HIS A 248 6.71 29.79 14.88
CA HIS A 248 7.28 30.92 15.59
C HIS A 248 7.71 30.48 16.99
N CYS A 249 9.01 30.58 17.23
CA CYS A 249 9.65 30.31 18.51
C CYS A 249 10.33 31.60 19.00
N LYS A 250 9.90 32.14 20.15
CA LYS A 250 10.36 33.44 20.65
C LYS A 250 11.87 33.49 20.95
N ASN A 251 12.45 32.40 21.45
CA ASN A 251 13.83 32.38 21.96
C ASN A 251 14.87 31.90 20.95
N GLY A 252 14.56 31.94 19.66
CA GLY A 252 15.50 31.54 18.61
C GLY A 252 15.99 30.10 18.74
N TRP A 253 15.23 29.23 19.44
CA TRP A 253 15.43 27.79 19.33
C TRP A 253 15.42 27.44 17.84
N VAL A 254 16.48 26.77 17.39
CA VAL A 254 16.63 26.35 15.99
C VAL A 254 15.35 25.64 15.59
N ASP A 255 14.81 26.01 14.43
CA ASP A 255 13.58 25.47 13.86
C ASP A 255 13.51 23.97 14.17
N PRO A 256 12.59 23.53 15.06
CA PRO A 256 12.53 22.15 15.51
C PRO A 256 12.24 21.16 14.37
N GLY A 257 12.07 21.66 13.15
CA GLY A 257 11.81 20.89 11.95
C GLY A 257 10.32 20.77 11.71
N SER A 258 9.97 20.44 10.47
CA SER A 258 8.58 20.27 10.04
C SER A 258 7.84 19.16 10.80
N GLU A 259 8.55 18.17 11.35
CA GLU A 259 7.96 17.05 12.09
C GLU A 259 7.24 17.53 13.35
N LEU A 260 7.92 18.34 14.17
CA LEU A 260 7.34 18.93 15.37
C LEU A 260 6.14 19.86 15.06
N ALA A 261 6.10 20.49 13.88
CA ALA A 261 4.96 21.30 13.44
C ALA A 261 3.68 20.49 13.18
N THR A 262 3.82 19.23 12.75
CA THR A 262 2.66 18.35 12.48
C THR A 262 1.99 17.87 13.77
N ASP A 263 2.75 17.82 14.86
CA ASP A 263 2.32 17.31 16.17
C ASP A 263 1.54 18.34 17.01
N LEU A 264 1.61 19.63 16.67
CA LEU A 264 0.96 20.70 17.43
C LEU A 264 -0.58 20.55 17.43
N VAL A 265 -1.20 20.90 18.56
CA VAL A 265 -2.65 20.91 18.78
C VAL A 265 -3.28 22.08 18.03
N VAL A 266 -4.38 21.82 17.31
CA VAL A 266 -5.15 22.87 16.63
C VAL A 266 -5.95 23.66 17.66
N MET A 267 -5.72 24.98 17.74
CA MET A 267 -6.50 25.90 18.58
C MET A 267 -7.67 26.51 17.82
N LYS A 268 -7.36 27.11 16.66
CA LYS A 268 -8.34 27.78 15.80
C LYS A 268 -8.17 27.27 14.39
N SER A 269 -9.27 27.14 13.68
CA SER A 269 -9.24 26.81 12.27
C SER A 269 -10.36 27.48 11.50
N GLN A 270 -10.04 27.91 10.30
CA GLN A 270 -11.01 28.43 9.36
C GLN A 270 -10.63 28.04 7.94
N ALA A 271 -11.62 27.67 7.15
CA ALA A 271 -11.47 27.40 5.74
C ALA A 271 -12.12 28.52 4.91
N PHE A 272 -11.46 28.87 3.81
CA PHE A 272 -11.92 29.85 2.85
C PHE A 272 -12.09 29.15 1.50
N LYS A 273 -13.25 29.33 0.86
CA LYS A 273 -13.50 28.82 -0.49
C LYS A 273 -12.78 29.68 -1.53
N GLY A 274 -12.33 29.04 -2.60
CA GLY A 274 -11.70 29.68 -3.74
C GLY A 274 -10.17 29.79 -3.64
N ASN A 275 -9.60 30.50 -4.61
CA ASN A 275 -8.16 30.64 -4.75
C ASN A 275 -7.53 31.38 -3.55
N GLY A 276 -6.46 30.80 -3.00
CA GLY A 276 -5.70 31.37 -1.89
C GLY A 276 -5.09 32.76 -2.17
N ALA A 277 -5.02 33.18 -3.44
CA ALA A 277 -4.46 34.46 -3.86
C ALA A 277 -5.20 35.69 -3.29
N HIS A 278 -6.50 35.55 -3.03
CA HIS A 278 -7.35 36.64 -2.55
C HIS A 278 -7.39 36.77 -1.02
N ILE A 279 -6.72 35.88 -0.30
CA ILE A 279 -6.77 35.84 1.17
C ILE A 279 -5.83 36.90 1.74
N SER A 280 -6.42 37.95 2.29
CA SER A 280 -5.68 39.05 2.92
C SER A 280 -5.38 38.77 4.40
N ALA A 281 -4.33 39.38 4.94
CA ALA A 281 -4.01 39.34 6.36
C ALA A 281 -5.18 39.80 7.27
N LYS A 282 -6.05 40.69 6.76
CA LYS A 282 -7.24 41.18 7.47
C LYS A 282 -8.30 40.08 7.66
N MET A 283 -8.43 39.17 6.70
CA MET A 283 -9.36 38.04 6.75
C MET A 283 -8.90 36.97 7.75
N LEU A 284 -7.60 36.92 8.04
CA LEU A 284 -7.00 35.96 8.97
C LEU A 284 -7.00 36.45 10.43
N ARG A 285 -7.62 37.61 10.72
CA ARG A 285 -7.58 38.21 12.07
C ARG A 285 -8.21 37.35 13.15
N ASP A 286 -9.27 36.62 12.81
CA ASP A 286 -10.04 35.82 13.76
C ASP A 286 -9.41 34.43 14.01
N VAL A 287 -8.41 34.05 13.20
CA VAL A 287 -7.80 32.72 13.21
C VAL A 287 -6.35 32.76 13.65
N LEU A 288 -5.58 33.74 13.18
CA LEU A 288 -4.14 33.83 13.36
C LEU A 288 -3.76 35.04 14.21
N THR A 289 -2.69 34.90 14.99
CA THR A 289 -2.04 36.01 15.69
C THR A 289 -1.36 36.95 14.71
N GLU A 290 -1.08 38.19 15.14
CA GLU A 290 -0.48 39.21 14.28
C GLU A 290 0.82 38.76 13.60
N ASN A 291 1.65 38.01 14.32
CA ASN A 291 2.92 37.48 13.83
C ASN A 291 2.77 36.56 12.61
N PHE A 292 1.68 35.77 12.52
CA PHE A 292 1.48 34.84 11.41
C PHE A 292 0.68 35.41 10.24
N ARG A 293 -0.12 36.47 10.44
CA ARG A 293 -1.07 36.94 9.41
C ARG A 293 -0.41 37.33 8.11
N LYS A 294 0.70 38.10 8.17
CA LYS A 294 1.41 38.58 6.98
C LYS A 294 2.07 37.45 6.22
N ASP A 295 2.71 36.54 6.96
CA ASP A 295 3.42 35.39 6.38
C ASP A 295 2.41 34.41 5.79
N ALA A 296 1.37 34.01 6.53
CA ALA A 296 0.34 33.11 6.06
C ALA A 296 -0.39 33.64 4.81
N ALA A 297 -0.70 34.94 4.75
CA ALA A 297 -1.29 35.55 3.56
C ALA A 297 -0.31 35.55 2.36
N THR A 298 0.98 35.77 2.62
CA THR A 298 2.02 35.73 1.58
C THR A 298 2.23 34.31 1.07
N PHE A 299 2.25 33.31 1.96
CA PHE A 299 2.34 31.91 1.59
C PHE A 299 1.12 31.43 0.83
N SER A 300 -0.09 31.79 1.28
CA SER A 300 -1.34 31.50 0.56
C SER A 300 -1.28 32.00 -0.89
N ARG A 301 -0.72 33.21 -1.11
CA ARG A 301 -0.49 33.75 -2.46
C ARG A 301 0.60 33.02 -3.24
N SER A 302 1.67 32.57 -2.59
CA SER A 302 2.72 31.78 -3.26
C SER A 302 2.28 30.36 -3.61
N MET A 303 1.35 29.79 -2.82
CA MET A 303 0.80 28.44 -3.03
C MET A 303 -0.33 28.45 -4.05
N ALA A 304 -1.00 29.59 -4.22
CA ALA A 304 -1.95 29.83 -5.28
C ALA A 304 -1.26 29.64 -6.63
N LYS A 305 -1.62 28.58 -7.34
CA LYS A 305 -1.17 28.35 -8.70
C LYS A 305 -2.09 29.05 -9.69
N GLU A 306 -1.56 29.32 -10.87
CA GLU A 306 -2.37 29.75 -11.99
C GLU A 306 -3.42 28.68 -12.29
N GLU A 307 -4.69 29.04 -12.19
CA GLU A 307 -5.79 28.11 -12.43
C GLU A 307 -5.82 27.73 -13.90
N THR A 308 -5.79 26.43 -14.17
CA THR A 308 -6.00 25.88 -15.51
C THR A 308 -7.39 25.27 -15.61
N LYS A 309 -7.84 24.94 -16.83
CA LYS A 309 -9.12 24.26 -17.05
C LYS A 309 -9.21 22.87 -16.37
N THR A 310 -8.07 22.27 -16.02
CA THR A 310 -7.94 20.91 -15.49
C THR A 310 -7.36 20.84 -14.09
N ASP A 311 -6.87 21.96 -13.54
CA ASP A 311 -6.19 22.00 -12.24
C ASP A 311 -6.45 23.37 -11.59
N TRP A 312 -7.10 23.38 -10.43
CA TRP A 312 -7.45 24.60 -9.70
C TRP A 312 -7.54 24.38 -8.19
N ASP A 313 -7.41 25.48 -7.44
CA ASP A 313 -7.54 25.48 -5.99
C ASP A 313 -9.01 25.58 -5.59
N LEU A 314 -9.48 24.66 -4.74
CA LEU A 314 -10.85 24.66 -4.26
C LEU A 314 -11.03 25.56 -3.02
N GLY A 315 -10.01 25.59 -2.16
CA GLY A 315 -10.00 26.42 -0.98
C GLY A 315 -8.75 26.25 -0.14
N THR A 316 -8.58 27.16 0.80
CA THR A 316 -7.44 27.19 1.71
C THR A 316 -7.93 27.18 3.16
N LYS A 317 -7.38 26.28 3.97
CA LYS A 317 -7.64 26.17 5.41
C LYS A 317 -6.42 26.62 6.18
N PHE A 318 -6.67 27.50 7.14
CA PHE A 318 -5.68 27.97 8.10
C PHE A 318 -5.97 27.30 9.43
N GLU A 319 -4.93 26.81 10.07
CA GLU A 319 -4.98 26.24 11.41
C GLU A 319 -3.92 26.96 12.25
N LEU A 320 -4.35 27.66 13.30
CA LEU A 320 -3.45 28.09 14.36
C LEU A 320 -3.24 26.89 15.27
N ARG A 321 -1.99 26.49 15.43
CA ARG A 321 -1.58 25.36 16.25
C ARG A 321 -0.61 25.80 17.33
N TYR A 322 -0.56 25.02 18.40
CA TYR A 322 0.35 25.25 19.52
C TYR A 322 0.78 23.93 20.15
N GLY A 323 1.85 23.98 20.92
CA GLY A 323 2.35 22.85 21.70
C GLY A 323 3.48 23.32 22.60
N TYR A 324 3.69 22.63 23.71
CA TYR A 324 4.92 22.81 24.45
C TYR A 324 6.04 22.05 23.76
N ILE A 325 7.22 22.67 23.69
CA ILE A 325 8.46 21.98 23.40
C ILE A 325 9.34 22.09 24.64
N TYR A 326 9.96 20.97 25.00
CA TYR A 326 10.90 20.86 26.10
C TYR A 326 12.30 20.72 25.56
N HIS A 327 13.16 21.69 25.84
CA HIS A 327 14.61 21.54 25.70
C HIS A 327 15.15 20.83 26.94
N VAL A 328 15.61 19.60 26.76
CA VAL A 328 16.07 18.72 27.83
C VAL A 328 17.55 18.48 27.67
N VAL A 329 18.34 18.89 28.66
CA VAL A 329 19.76 18.55 28.77
C VAL A 329 19.86 17.30 29.63
N VAL A 330 20.38 16.23 29.05
CA VAL A 330 20.61 14.96 29.73
C VAL A 330 22.10 14.67 29.83
N GLU A 331 22.50 14.05 30.93
CA GLU A 331 23.88 13.62 31.15
C GLU A 331 23.94 12.10 31.35
N HIS A 332 24.84 11.46 30.61
CA HIS A 332 25.17 10.05 30.72
C HIS A 332 26.68 9.87 30.57
N MET A 333 27.31 9.12 31.48
CA MET A 333 28.77 8.92 31.53
C MET A 333 29.59 10.22 31.43
N LYS A 334 29.15 11.29 32.14
CA LYS A 334 29.76 12.64 32.11
C LYS A 334 29.70 13.35 30.75
N GLN A 335 28.87 12.87 29.84
CA GLN A 335 28.64 13.51 28.55
C GLN A 335 27.23 14.08 28.50
N GLN A 336 27.13 15.32 28.01
CA GLN A 336 25.85 16.01 27.88
C GLN A 336 25.31 15.91 26.46
N SER A 337 24.03 15.58 26.35
CA SER A 337 23.25 15.63 25.12
C SER A 337 22.07 16.57 25.33
N GLU A 338 21.68 17.25 24.26
CA GLU A 338 20.52 18.14 24.24
C GLU A 338 19.45 17.56 23.33
N LEU A 339 18.23 17.47 23.86
CA LEU A 339 17.07 16.89 23.21
C LEU A 339 15.94 17.91 23.18
N PHE A 340 15.09 17.83 22.16
CA PHE A 340 13.76 18.42 22.18
C PHE A 340 12.72 17.35 22.37
N VAL A 341 11.74 17.59 23.23
CA VAL A 341 10.57 16.71 23.41
C VAL A 341 9.30 17.48 23.10
N SER A 342 8.46 16.93 22.21
CA SER A 342 7.12 17.45 21.91
C SER A 342 6.17 17.15 23.07
N GLY A 343 5.49 18.15 23.62
CA GLY A 343 4.45 17.91 24.62
C GLY A 343 3.24 17.16 24.05
N CYS A 344 2.95 17.33 22.75
CA CYS A 344 1.72 16.83 22.13
C CYS A 344 1.79 15.34 21.76
N SER A 345 2.92 14.92 21.19
CA SER A 345 3.15 13.56 20.70
C SER A 345 4.15 12.78 21.54
N ASN A 346 4.88 13.44 22.45
CA ASN A 346 6.05 12.91 23.16
C ASN A 346 7.18 12.47 22.21
N SER A 347 7.19 12.97 20.97
CA SER A 347 8.29 12.76 20.04
C SER A 347 9.56 13.42 20.57
N VAL A 348 10.70 12.75 20.41
CA VAL A 348 12.00 13.21 20.87
C VAL A 348 12.90 13.42 19.67
N THR A 349 13.55 14.58 19.61
CA THR A 349 14.47 14.96 18.53
C THR A 349 15.83 15.31 19.14
N LEU A 350 16.90 14.74 18.60
CA LEU A 350 18.26 15.08 19.02
C LEU A 350 18.65 16.46 18.51
N PHE A 351 18.99 17.38 19.42
CA PHE A 351 19.50 18.69 19.06
C PHE A 351 21.02 18.70 19.01
N LYS A 352 21.67 18.21 20.08
CA LYS A 352 23.13 18.14 20.18
C LYS A 352 23.53 16.82 20.81
N ALA A 353 24.30 16.03 20.06
CA ALA A 353 24.89 14.80 20.58
C ALA A 353 26.06 15.11 21.51
N ALA A 354 26.21 14.31 22.56
CA ALA A 354 27.47 14.14 23.27
C ALA A 354 28.62 13.89 22.28
N GLU A 355 29.69 14.67 22.36
CA GLU A 355 30.89 14.39 21.58
C GLU A 355 31.49 13.07 22.06
N GLN A 356 31.52 12.05 21.18
CA GLN A 356 32.22 10.81 21.51
C GLN A 356 33.70 11.13 21.80
N PRO A 357 34.29 10.58 22.86
CA PRO A 357 35.69 10.83 23.16
C PRO A 357 36.53 10.28 21.99
N ARG A 358 37.17 11.18 21.23
CA ARG A 358 37.92 10.86 20.01
C ARG A 358 39.13 9.93 20.20
N GLY A 359 39.34 9.36 21.40
CA GLY A 359 40.53 8.60 21.77
C GLY A 359 40.37 7.06 21.86
N LEU A 360 39.16 6.50 21.89
CA LEU A 360 38.96 5.07 22.19
C LEU A 360 38.63 4.16 20.99
N GLY A 361 38.45 4.74 19.79
CA GLY A 361 38.04 3.99 18.60
C GLY A 361 39.10 3.05 17.99
N LYS A 362 40.38 3.21 18.34
CA LYS A 362 41.45 2.33 17.80
C LYS A 362 41.77 1.11 18.67
N LEU A 363 41.40 1.09 19.96
CA LEU A 363 41.77 -0.01 20.86
C LEU A 363 40.67 -1.08 21.04
N LYS A 364 39.40 -0.76 20.75
CA LYS A 364 38.26 -1.66 21.02
C LYS A 364 38.01 -2.78 19.98
N ARG A 365 38.72 -2.83 18.84
CA ARG A 365 38.58 -3.95 17.88
C ARG A 365 39.40 -5.20 18.23
N GLY A 366 40.25 -5.16 19.26
CA GLY A 366 41.19 -6.26 19.54
C GLY A 366 40.92 -7.10 20.80
N LEU A 367 40.00 -6.71 21.70
CA LEU A 367 40.08 -7.19 23.09
C LEU A 367 38.75 -7.47 23.82
N MET A 368 37.64 -7.64 23.12
CA MET A 368 36.39 -8.13 23.75
C MET A 368 35.87 -9.39 23.06
N GLY A 369 36.57 -10.50 23.31
CA GLY A 369 35.98 -11.83 23.31
C GLY A 369 35.86 -12.28 24.77
N PHE A 370 34.64 -12.65 25.18
CA PHE A 370 34.29 -13.32 26.45
C PHE A 370 34.67 -12.61 27.75
N VAL A 371 33.69 -11.98 28.41
CA VAL A 371 33.30 -12.18 29.84
C VAL A 371 32.00 -11.40 30.06
N GLU A 372 30.90 -12.10 30.34
CA GLU A 372 29.69 -11.53 30.96
C GLU A 372 29.85 -11.51 32.49
N PRO A 373 29.48 -10.43 33.21
CA PRO A 373 29.40 -10.46 34.66
C PRO A 373 28.02 -10.96 35.14
N PRO A 374 27.95 -11.64 36.32
CA PRO A 374 26.69 -12.12 36.88
C PRO A 374 25.88 -10.98 37.50
N GLY A 375 24.56 -11.08 37.39
CA GLY A 375 23.63 -9.99 37.63
C GLY A 375 23.40 -9.56 39.09
N SER A 376 22.65 -8.47 39.21
CA SER A 376 21.93 -8.07 40.42
C SER A 376 20.60 -7.45 40.01
N GLY A 377 19.50 -8.05 40.48
CA GLY A 377 18.14 -7.65 40.14
C GLY A 377 17.64 -6.40 40.85
N GLY A 378 16.67 -5.76 40.20
CA GLY A 378 15.80 -4.71 40.72
C GLY A 378 14.67 -4.46 39.72
N GLN A 379 13.48 -5.00 40.00
CA GLN A 379 12.19 -4.75 39.33
C GLN A 379 11.89 -3.23 39.29
N SER A 380 11.15 -2.61 38.37
CA SER A 380 10.20 -2.95 37.29
C SER A 380 10.16 -1.70 36.39
N THR A 381 9.93 -1.71 35.07
CA THR A 381 8.83 -2.27 34.26
C THR A 381 9.27 -2.28 32.79
N ASN A 382 8.57 -3.05 31.94
CA ASN A 382 8.76 -3.30 30.50
C ASN A 382 9.71 -4.40 30.04
N HIS A 383 10.34 -5.17 30.93
CA HIS A 383 10.95 -6.44 30.52
C HIS A 383 9.87 -7.50 30.19
N GLU A 384 8.77 -7.52 30.94
CA GLU A 384 7.65 -8.45 30.69
C GLU A 384 6.91 -8.19 29.37
N HIS A 385 6.86 -6.95 28.87
CA HIS A 385 6.17 -6.65 27.61
C HIS A 385 7.01 -7.06 26.39
N ILE A 386 8.33 -6.85 26.46
CA ILE A 386 9.28 -7.28 25.42
C ILE A 386 9.47 -8.80 25.48
N GLU A 387 9.46 -9.40 26.67
CA GLU A 387 9.46 -10.86 26.83
C GLU A 387 8.12 -11.47 26.41
N ALA A 388 6.96 -10.87 26.67
CA ALA A 388 5.68 -11.32 26.12
C ALA A 388 5.63 -11.23 24.59
N PHE A 389 6.31 -10.25 23.99
CA PHE A 389 6.47 -10.14 22.53
C PHE A 389 7.43 -11.20 21.97
N ARG A 390 8.55 -11.47 22.66
CA ARG A 390 9.52 -12.53 22.30
C ARG A 390 9.03 -13.94 22.62
N ALA A 391 8.11 -14.09 23.58
CA ALA A 391 7.54 -15.36 24.03
C ALA A 391 6.25 -15.75 23.28
N GLY A 392 5.77 -14.92 22.34
CA GLY A 392 4.63 -15.24 21.49
C GLY A 392 3.26 -14.77 21.97
N GLU A 393 3.16 -14.08 23.11
CA GLU A 393 1.87 -13.72 23.74
C GLU A 393 1.17 -12.52 23.07
N ALA A 394 1.93 -11.56 22.52
CA ALA A 394 1.36 -10.41 21.80
C ALA A 394 0.69 -10.82 20.46
N PHE A 395 1.23 -11.83 19.77
CA PHE A 395 0.63 -12.39 18.55
C PHE A 395 -0.73 -13.06 18.82
N LEU A 396 -0.90 -13.63 20.03
CA LEU A 396 -2.15 -14.25 20.45
C LEU A 396 -3.26 -13.21 20.70
N ALA A 397 -2.92 -12.01 21.19
CA ALA A 397 -3.90 -10.93 21.36
C ALA A 397 -4.40 -10.39 20.00
N ASP A 398 -3.51 -10.26 19.02
CA ASP A 398 -3.88 -9.77 17.68
C ASP A 398 -4.63 -10.82 16.86
N ILE A 399 -4.26 -12.10 16.91
CA ILE A 399 -5.07 -13.13 16.23
C ILE A 399 -6.48 -13.19 16.80
N ASN A 400 -6.70 -12.80 18.06
CA ASN A 400 -8.03 -12.72 18.64
C ASN A 400 -8.79 -11.45 18.20
N LEU A 401 -8.10 -10.41 17.71
CA LEU A 401 -8.69 -9.16 17.24
C LEU A 401 -8.88 -9.14 15.72
N ILE A 402 -7.79 -9.27 14.95
CA ILE A 402 -7.78 -9.23 13.49
C ILE A 402 -8.18 -10.59 12.90
N GLY A 403 -7.78 -11.71 13.51
CA GLY A 403 -8.04 -13.05 12.99
C GLY A 403 -9.55 -13.36 12.79
N PRO A 404 -10.42 -13.25 13.81
CA PRO A 404 -11.87 -13.34 13.63
C PRO A 404 -12.42 -12.35 12.62
N GLY A 405 -11.90 -11.11 12.61
CA GLY A 405 -12.28 -10.07 11.65
C GLY A 405 -12.02 -10.52 10.21
N MET A 406 -10.82 -11.02 9.93
CA MET A 406 -10.44 -11.53 8.60
C MET A 406 -11.20 -12.79 8.20
N ARG A 407 -11.48 -13.69 9.16
CA ARG A 407 -12.32 -14.87 8.92
C ARG A 407 -13.75 -14.51 8.50
N LYS A 408 -14.32 -13.40 9.01
CA LYS A 408 -15.62 -12.89 8.53
C LYS A 408 -15.59 -12.47 7.06
N TYR A 409 -14.43 -12.07 6.54
CA TYR A 409 -14.22 -11.77 5.12
C TYR A 409 -13.79 -13.00 4.32
N GLY A 410 -14.00 -14.20 4.87
CA GLY A 410 -13.66 -15.46 4.23
C GLY A 410 -12.17 -15.58 3.95
N VAL A 411 -11.31 -15.16 4.87
CA VAL A 411 -9.85 -15.33 4.76
C VAL A 411 -9.37 -16.21 5.92
N GLY A 412 -8.64 -17.28 5.61
CA GLY A 412 -8.03 -18.15 6.61
C GLY A 412 -6.80 -17.48 7.21
N VAL A 413 -6.57 -17.65 8.52
CA VAL A 413 -5.40 -17.10 9.22
C VAL A 413 -4.82 -18.20 10.12
N SER A 414 -3.53 -18.44 9.99
CA SER A 414 -2.74 -19.37 10.81
C SER A 414 -1.48 -18.67 11.34
N LEU A 415 -1.08 -18.96 12.57
CA LEU A 415 0.08 -18.32 13.20
C LEU A 415 1.40 -18.79 12.58
N THR A 416 2.37 -17.89 12.53
CA THR A 416 3.79 -18.18 12.25
C THR A 416 4.65 -17.60 13.38
N PRO A 417 5.93 -17.97 13.49
CA PRO A 417 6.81 -17.40 14.53
C PRO A 417 6.93 -15.87 14.47
N ASP A 418 6.85 -15.29 13.28
CA ASP A 418 7.07 -13.85 13.04
C ASP A 418 5.76 -13.07 12.78
N GLY A 419 4.61 -13.73 12.84
CA GLY A 419 3.31 -13.13 12.54
C GLY A 419 2.23 -14.14 12.19
N TYR A 420 1.67 -14.05 10.99
CA TYR A 420 0.68 -15.00 10.52
C TYR A 420 0.75 -15.28 9.00
N GLU A 421 0.40 -16.50 8.63
CA GLU A 421 0.13 -16.91 7.25
C GLU A 421 -1.37 -16.76 6.98
N VAL A 422 -1.69 -16.02 5.94
CA VAL A 422 -3.05 -15.76 5.50
C VAL A 422 -3.37 -16.60 4.27
N THR A 423 -4.42 -17.42 4.35
CA THR A 423 -4.94 -18.20 3.22
C THR A 423 -6.14 -17.53 2.59
N ILE A 424 -6.04 -17.15 1.32
CA ILE A 424 -7.10 -16.49 0.55
C ILE A 424 -7.83 -17.54 -0.28
N PRO A 425 -9.09 -17.88 0.02
CA PRO A 425 -9.84 -18.84 -0.77
C PRO A 425 -10.14 -18.28 -2.16
N ASN A 426 -10.20 -19.18 -3.15
CA ASN A 426 -10.39 -18.87 -4.56
C ASN A 426 -9.26 -18.02 -5.19
N ALA A 427 -8.16 -17.78 -4.48
CA ALA A 427 -6.96 -17.24 -5.09
C ALA A 427 -6.31 -18.32 -5.99
N PRO A 428 -5.66 -17.92 -7.10
CA PRO A 428 -4.94 -18.83 -7.99
C PRO A 428 -3.94 -19.71 -7.23
N VAL A 429 -3.79 -20.96 -7.68
CA VAL A 429 -2.87 -21.95 -7.08
C VAL A 429 -1.45 -21.37 -7.03
N GLY A 430 -0.83 -21.42 -5.84
CA GLY A 430 0.52 -20.88 -5.60
C GLY A 430 0.56 -19.42 -5.12
N HIS A 431 -0.57 -18.69 -5.16
CA HIS A 431 -0.67 -17.30 -4.67
C HIS A 431 -1.77 -17.12 -3.61
N ASN A 432 -2.29 -18.22 -3.09
CA ASN A 432 -3.33 -18.23 -2.06
C ASN A 432 -2.78 -18.04 -0.65
N LYS A 433 -1.45 -17.99 -0.47
CA LYS A 433 -0.80 -17.78 0.83
C LYS A 433 -0.07 -16.45 0.85
N VAL A 434 -0.33 -15.65 1.87
CA VAL A 434 0.38 -14.38 2.13
C VAL A 434 1.00 -14.45 3.51
N LEU A 435 2.31 -14.24 3.61
CA LEU A 435 2.99 -14.16 4.90
C LEU A 435 2.92 -12.71 5.39
N VAL A 436 2.36 -12.49 6.57
CA VAL A 436 2.28 -11.18 7.20
C VAL A 436 3.13 -11.20 8.46
N ASN A 437 4.28 -10.55 8.39
CA ASN A 437 5.21 -10.43 9.52
C ASN A 437 5.04 -9.08 10.19
N PHE A 438 5.29 -9.03 11.50
CA PHE A 438 5.37 -7.77 12.21
C PHE A 438 6.79 -7.26 12.19
N ASN A 439 6.95 -5.99 11.85
CA ASN A 439 8.24 -5.31 11.87
C ASN A 439 8.08 -3.94 12.54
N TYR A 440 9.17 -3.20 12.66
CA TYR A 440 9.18 -1.82 13.11
C TYR A 440 9.69 -0.90 12.00
N ASP A 441 9.08 0.27 11.83
CA ASP A 441 9.66 1.32 11.00
C ASP A 441 10.73 2.13 11.76
N ALA A 442 11.38 3.08 11.08
CA ALA A 442 12.39 3.95 11.67
C ALA A 442 11.84 4.87 12.78
N ALA A 443 10.52 4.98 12.91
CA ALA A 443 9.84 5.73 13.96
C ALA A 443 9.35 4.82 15.10
N GLY A 444 9.70 3.52 15.09
CA GLY A 444 9.31 2.54 16.11
C GLY A 444 7.84 2.11 16.01
N ASN A 445 7.10 2.48 14.96
CA ASN A 445 5.74 1.99 14.78
C ASN A 445 5.77 0.53 14.32
N ILE A 446 4.82 -0.25 14.84
CA ILE A 446 4.59 -1.61 14.32
C ILE A 446 4.08 -1.49 12.88
N VAL A 447 4.75 -2.18 11.97
CA VAL A 447 4.43 -2.28 10.55
C VAL A 447 4.09 -3.73 10.21
N LEU A 448 2.94 -3.93 9.58
CA LEU A 448 2.57 -5.17 8.93
C LEU A 448 3.33 -5.27 7.61
N HIS A 449 4.18 -6.27 7.50
CA HIS A 449 4.97 -6.58 6.32
C HIS A 449 4.38 -7.79 5.62
N SER A 450 3.52 -7.54 4.63
CA SER A 450 2.83 -8.57 3.85
C SER A 450 3.69 -8.99 2.67
N THR A 451 3.89 -10.29 2.46
CA THR A 451 4.79 -10.84 1.45
C THR A 451 4.13 -12.00 0.71
N ILE A 452 4.15 -11.95 -0.63
CA ILE A 452 3.78 -13.06 -1.52
C ILE A 452 4.96 -13.39 -2.42
N THR A 453 5.46 -14.61 -2.35
CA THR A 453 6.53 -15.07 -3.25
C THR A 453 6.03 -15.16 -4.69
N LEU A 454 6.74 -14.54 -5.63
CA LEU A 454 6.44 -14.58 -7.06
C LEU A 454 7.12 -15.76 -7.75
N GLY A 455 8.39 -16.02 -7.38
CA GLY A 455 9.23 -17.11 -7.89
C GLY A 455 10.72 -16.81 -7.69
N GLU A 456 11.60 -17.62 -8.26
CA GLU A 456 13.03 -17.32 -8.29
C GLU A 456 13.31 -16.08 -9.14
N ALA A 457 14.27 -15.27 -8.71
CA ALA A 457 14.67 -14.06 -9.40
C ALA A 457 15.86 -14.35 -10.31
N ASP A 458 15.69 -14.03 -11.59
CA ASP A 458 16.82 -13.77 -12.48
C ASP A 458 17.25 -12.31 -12.27
N ARG A 459 18.52 -12.10 -11.91
CA ARG A 459 19.08 -10.76 -11.70
C ARG A 459 18.99 -9.90 -12.96
N ASP A 460 19.04 -10.51 -14.14
CA ASP A 460 18.94 -9.78 -15.41
C ASP A 460 17.53 -9.20 -15.63
N CYS A 461 16.51 -9.77 -14.97
CA CYS A 461 15.13 -9.26 -14.99
C CYS A 461 14.85 -8.18 -13.93
N PHE A 462 15.83 -7.76 -13.13
CA PHE A 462 15.62 -6.78 -12.05
C PHE A 462 15.14 -5.41 -12.55
N SER A 463 15.67 -4.94 -13.69
CA SER A 463 15.26 -3.67 -14.28
C SER A 463 13.79 -3.69 -14.74
N GLU A 464 13.35 -4.80 -15.32
CA GLU A 464 11.96 -5.01 -15.72
C GLU A 464 11.04 -5.11 -14.49
N ALA A 465 11.47 -5.82 -13.45
CA ALA A 465 10.74 -5.90 -12.19
C ALA A 465 10.55 -4.51 -11.55
N LEU A 466 11.58 -3.68 -11.52
CA LEU A 466 11.48 -2.29 -11.06
C LEU A 466 10.53 -1.45 -11.92
N SER A 467 10.55 -1.63 -13.25
CA SER A 467 9.66 -0.90 -14.14
C SER A 467 8.18 -1.21 -13.86
N LEU A 468 7.87 -2.46 -13.48
CA LEU A 468 6.52 -2.88 -13.13
C LEU A 468 6.03 -2.21 -11.84
N CYS A 469 6.89 -1.97 -10.84
CA CYS A 469 6.51 -1.36 -9.56
C CYS A 469 5.75 -0.03 -9.72
N SER A 470 6.09 0.77 -10.74
CA SER A 470 5.42 2.05 -11.00
C SER A 470 3.93 1.92 -11.36
N ASN A 471 3.50 0.74 -11.81
CA ASN A 471 2.14 0.47 -12.29
C ASN A 471 1.38 -0.55 -11.43
N LEU A 472 1.97 -1.03 -10.34
CA LEU A 472 1.29 -2.00 -9.48
C LEU A 472 0.18 -1.31 -8.67
N PRO A 473 -1.02 -1.90 -8.63
CA PRO A 473 -2.12 -1.29 -7.88
C PRO A 473 -1.95 -1.42 -6.36
N VAL A 474 -1.13 -2.38 -5.89
CA VAL A 474 -0.78 -2.63 -4.49
C VAL A 474 0.61 -3.27 -4.40
N GLY A 475 1.31 -2.99 -3.31
CA GLY A 475 2.65 -3.51 -3.05
C GLY A 475 3.74 -3.04 -4.04
N GLN A 476 4.94 -3.54 -3.81
CA GLN A 476 6.12 -3.36 -4.65
C GLN A 476 6.84 -4.71 -4.84
N ILE A 477 7.50 -4.90 -5.97
CA ILE A 477 8.36 -6.06 -6.17
C ILE A 477 9.67 -5.81 -5.44
N ALA A 478 9.99 -6.69 -4.50
CA ALA A 478 11.25 -6.72 -3.79
C ALA A 478 12.01 -8.00 -4.17
N MET A 479 13.33 -7.92 -4.11
CA MET A 479 14.21 -9.07 -4.22
C MET A 479 14.63 -9.49 -2.82
N GLN A 480 14.40 -10.76 -2.48
CA GLN A 480 14.72 -11.31 -1.17
C GLN A 480 15.82 -12.36 -1.30
N ALA A 481 16.88 -12.20 -0.51
CA ALA A 481 17.91 -13.22 -0.38
C ALA A 481 17.33 -14.43 0.36
N PHE A 482 17.47 -15.63 -0.21
CA PHE A 482 17.09 -16.87 0.47
C PHE A 482 18.29 -17.41 1.24
N ASN A 483 18.09 -17.78 2.51
CA ASN A 483 19.15 -18.33 3.39
C ASN A 483 19.83 -19.52 2.70
N GLY A 484 21.13 -19.38 2.37
CA GLY A 484 21.90 -20.38 1.64
C GLY A 484 22.73 -19.83 0.46
N GLY A 485 22.56 -18.56 0.08
CA GLY A 485 23.61 -17.81 -0.62
C GLY A 485 23.72 -17.94 -2.14
N ALA A 486 22.75 -18.56 -2.84
CA ALA A 486 22.80 -18.63 -4.31
C ALA A 486 21.51 -18.23 -5.03
N LEU A 487 20.34 -18.34 -4.39
CA LEU A 487 19.05 -18.09 -5.03
C LEU A 487 18.36 -16.87 -4.43
N GLU A 488 18.15 -15.85 -5.25
CA GLU A 488 17.30 -14.71 -4.95
C GLU A 488 15.86 -15.02 -5.40
N ARG A 489 14.88 -14.46 -4.72
CA ARG A 489 13.47 -14.60 -5.10
C ARG A 489 12.83 -13.23 -5.26
N PHE A 490 11.95 -13.10 -6.25
CA PHE A 490 11.06 -11.96 -6.32
C PHE A 490 9.87 -12.20 -5.41
N SER A 491 9.53 -11.18 -4.62
CA SER A 491 8.37 -11.16 -3.74
C SER A 491 7.58 -9.88 -3.99
N LEU A 492 6.25 -9.98 -3.98
CA LEU A 492 5.38 -8.81 -3.89
C LEU A 492 5.22 -8.47 -2.40
N VAL A 493 5.63 -7.26 -2.04
CA VAL A 493 5.73 -6.80 -0.67
C VAL A 493 4.85 -5.58 -0.47
N ASP A 494 4.11 -5.54 0.64
CA ASP A 494 3.36 -4.36 1.08
C ASP A 494 3.65 -4.07 2.56
N ARG A 495 3.77 -2.78 2.91
CA ARG A 495 4.07 -2.30 4.26
C ARG A 495 2.96 -1.37 4.73
N GLN A 496 2.26 -1.76 5.80
CA GLN A 496 1.20 -0.95 6.40
C GLN A 496 1.50 -0.66 7.86
N VAL A 497 1.26 0.57 8.31
CA VAL A 497 1.32 0.88 9.75
C VAL A 497 0.18 0.13 10.43
N TYR A 498 0.51 -0.65 11.47
CA TYR A 498 -0.44 -1.51 12.16
C TYR A 498 -1.58 -0.71 12.79
N ALA A 499 -1.25 0.43 13.42
CA ALA A 499 -2.22 1.30 14.08
C ALA A 499 -3.33 1.84 13.14
N THR A 500 -3.07 1.91 11.83
CA THR A 500 -4.05 2.36 10.83
C THR A 500 -4.77 1.20 10.13
N SER A 501 -4.39 -0.04 10.43
CA SER A 501 -4.88 -1.23 9.73
C SER A 501 -6.13 -1.79 10.42
N SER A 502 -7.22 -1.95 9.66
CA SER A 502 -8.43 -2.65 10.12
C SER A 502 -8.55 -4.01 9.43
N ALA A 503 -9.19 -4.99 10.06
CA ALA A 503 -9.38 -6.32 9.46
C ALA A 503 -10.06 -6.30 8.07
N PRO A 504 -11.10 -5.46 7.80
CA PRO A 504 -11.67 -5.35 6.45
C PRO A 504 -10.67 -4.79 5.43
N HIS A 505 -9.91 -3.76 5.83
CA HIS A 505 -8.90 -3.14 4.98
C HIS A 505 -7.78 -4.12 4.64
N LEU A 506 -7.27 -4.83 5.64
CA LEU A 506 -6.22 -5.83 5.47
C LEU A 506 -6.69 -7.00 4.60
N ALA A 507 -7.91 -7.52 4.82
CA ALA A 507 -8.48 -8.56 3.97
C ALA A 507 -8.62 -8.12 2.50
N TYR A 508 -9.05 -6.88 2.26
CA TYR A 508 -9.11 -6.30 0.91
C TYR A 508 -7.73 -6.21 0.28
N LEU A 509 -6.75 -5.65 1.01
CA LEU A 509 -5.38 -5.46 0.54
C LEU A 509 -4.74 -6.80 0.17
N LEU A 510 -4.83 -7.81 1.03
CA LEU A 510 -4.22 -9.13 0.79
C LEU A 510 -4.85 -9.84 -0.42
N ARG A 511 -6.16 -9.71 -0.63
CA ARG A 511 -6.83 -10.21 -1.86
C ARG A 511 -6.30 -9.51 -3.12
N ARG A 512 -6.10 -8.19 -3.05
CA ARG A 512 -5.51 -7.43 -4.15
C ARG A 512 -4.07 -7.85 -4.40
N MET A 513 -3.27 -8.07 -3.36
CA MET A 513 -1.90 -8.55 -3.50
C MET A 513 -1.84 -9.92 -4.18
N ALA A 514 -2.68 -10.89 -3.76
CA ALA A 514 -2.71 -12.21 -4.40
C ALA A 514 -3.13 -12.15 -5.87
N SER A 515 -4.12 -11.31 -6.21
CA SER A 515 -4.51 -11.07 -7.60
C SER A 515 -3.36 -10.44 -8.40
N THR A 516 -2.66 -9.45 -7.85
CA THR A 516 -1.51 -8.80 -8.50
C THR A 516 -0.37 -9.78 -8.73
N ALA A 517 -0.02 -10.57 -7.71
CA ALA A 517 1.02 -11.60 -7.79
C ALA A 517 0.74 -12.62 -8.91
N TYR A 518 -0.50 -13.07 -9.02
CA TYR A 518 -0.92 -13.96 -10.10
C TYR A 518 -0.78 -13.31 -11.48
N GLN A 519 -1.18 -12.04 -11.65
CA GLN A 519 -1.04 -11.37 -12.94
C GLN A 519 0.42 -11.17 -13.33
N ILE A 520 1.29 -10.84 -12.37
CA ILE A 520 2.74 -10.75 -12.61
C ILE A 520 3.27 -12.11 -13.10
N ARG A 521 2.96 -13.20 -12.39
CA ARG A 521 3.43 -14.54 -12.79
C ARG A 521 2.87 -14.98 -14.14
N LYS A 522 1.58 -14.75 -14.40
CA LYS A 522 0.94 -15.07 -15.68
C LYS A 522 1.55 -14.31 -16.85
N SER A 523 1.98 -13.06 -16.63
CA SER A 523 2.57 -12.22 -17.68
C SER A 523 3.94 -12.72 -18.16
N LYS A 524 4.63 -13.56 -17.37
CA LYS A 524 6.02 -14.01 -17.61
C LYS A 524 7.04 -12.90 -17.85
N ARG A 525 6.70 -11.64 -17.55
CA ARG A 525 7.54 -10.46 -17.83
C ARG A 525 8.86 -10.49 -17.06
N ILE A 526 8.85 -10.93 -15.81
CA ILE A 526 10.04 -10.89 -14.96
C ILE A 526 10.84 -12.21 -14.91
N GLY A 527 10.81 -13.00 -15.99
CA GLY A 527 11.68 -14.18 -16.14
C GLY A 527 11.53 -15.27 -15.07
N LEU A 528 10.36 -15.36 -14.42
CA LEU A 528 10.15 -16.30 -13.31
C LEU A 528 10.26 -17.75 -13.81
N SER A 529 11.21 -18.51 -13.27
CA SER A 529 11.21 -19.97 -13.37
C SER A 529 9.99 -20.52 -12.62
N LEU A 530 9.31 -21.50 -13.23
CA LEU A 530 8.08 -22.08 -12.68
C LEU A 530 8.34 -22.97 -11.48
#